data_AF-A0A4Q0J2S9-F1
#
_entry.id   AF-A0A4Q0J2S9-F1
#
_cell.length_a   1.000
_cell.length_b   1.000
_cell.length_c   1.000
_cell.angle_alpha   90.00
_cell.angle_beta   90.00
_cell.angle_gamma   90.00
#
_symmetry.space_group_name_H-M   'P 1'
#
loop_
_entity.id
_entity.type
_entity.pdbx_description
1 polymer ?
#
loop_
_entity_poly.entity_id
_entity_poly.type
_entity_poly.pdbx_seq_one_letter_code
_entity_poly.pdbx_strand_id
1 'polypeptide(L)'
;MNKDFNRWEFIEKWLPNYSSDQDVAWSNDLSKYLAGEYDYQDPYDRGRINAIAEVCATAEDAQIELERVDCGLFLEALEAYQRQKEKINEC
;
A
#
# COMPACT_ATOMS: atom_id res chain seq x y z
N MET A 1 -13.63 23.82 -7.33
CA MET A 1 -12.52 22.85 -7.38
C MET A 1 -13.12 21.48 -7.11
N ASN A 2 -13.14 20.58 -8.10
CA ASN A 2 -13.27 19.16 -7.78
C ASN A 2 -12.00 18.82 -6.99
N LYS A 3 -12.16 18.36 -5.74
CA LYS A 3 -11.06 17.68 -5.08
C LYS A 3 -10.90 16.39 -5.86
N ASP A 4 -9.76 16.25 -6.54
CA ASP A 4 -9.41 14.96 -7.14
C ASP A 4 -9.46 13.89 -6.06
N PHE A 5 -9.92 12.70 -6.43
CA PHE A 5 -10.06 11.60 -5.49
C PHE A 5 -8.67 11.12 -5.06
N ASN A 6 -8.37 11.24 -3.77
CA ASN A 6 -7.15 10.72 -3.18
C ASN A 6 -7.40 9.27 -2.71
N ARG A 7 -6.75 8.30 -3.38
CA ARG A 7 -6.86 6.87 -3.04
C ARG A 7 -6.39 6.59 -1.61
N TRP A 8 -5.32 7.23 -1.16
CA TRP A 8 -4.77 6.98 0.17
C TRP A 8 -5.66 7.51 1.28
N GLU A 9 -6.13 8.76 1.17
CA GLU A 9 -7.08 9.32 2.16
C GLU A 9 -8.35 8.46 2.28
N PHE A 10 -8.78 7.83 1.18
CA PHE A 10 -9.91 6.91 1.19
C PHE A 10 -9.57 5.62 1.97
N ILE A 11 -8.42 5.01 1.70
CA ILE A 11 -8.00 3.78 2.41
C ILE A 11 -7.86 4.06 3.91
N GLU A 12 -7.15 5.12 4.31
CA GLU A 12 -6.96 5.49 5.73
C GLU A 12 -8.29 5.67 6.48
N LYS A 13 -9.29 6.25 5.79
CA LYS A 13 -10.61 6.49 6.37
C LYS A 13 -11.41 5.20 6.61
N TRP A 14 -11.37 4.25 5.68
CA TRP A 14 -12.25 3.08 5.69
C TRP A 14 -11.56 1.79 6.14
N LEU A 15 -10.24 1.80 6.19
CA LEU A 15 -9.40 0.72 6.70
C LEU A 15 -8.42 1.26 7.77
N PRO A 16 -8.90 1.92 8.85
CA PRO A 16 -8.02 2.54 9.86
C PRO A 16 -7.25 1.52 10.70
N ASN A 17 -7.73 0.28 10.75
CA ASN A 17 -7.07 -0.87 11.38
C ASN A 17 -6.71 -1.83 10.25
N TYR A 18 -5.67 -1.48 9.48
CA TYR A 18 -5.18 -2.26 8.34
C TYR A 18 -5.15 -3.75 8.67
N SER A 19 -5.83 -4.55 7.84
CA SER A 19 -6.02 -5.98 8.04
C SER A 19 -4.70 -6.76 8.08
N SER A 20 -3.62 -6.17 7.53
CA SER A 20 -2.23 -6.53 7.79
C SER A 20 -1.36 -5.27 7.89
N ASP A 21 -0.64 -5.09 9.02
CA ASP A 21 0.45 -4.10 9.12
C ASP A 21 1.57 -4.37 8.09
N GLN A 22 1.53 -5.55 7.45
CA GLN A 22 2.52 -6.02 6.49
C GLN A 22 2.34 -5.40 5.10
N ASP A 23 1.12 -5.27 4.57
CA ASP A 23 0.90 -4.71 3.23
C ASP A 23 1.20 -3.21 3.18
N VAL A 24 0.86 -2.47 4.24
CA VAL A 24 1.22 -1.04 4.37
C VAL A 24 2.73 -0.88 4.52
N ALA A 25 3.38 -1.71 5.34
CA ALA A 25 4.83 -1.71 5.45
C ALA A 25 5.50 -2.04 4.11
N TRP A 26 4.95 -2.99 3.36
CA TRP A 26 5.46 -3.42 2.06
C TRP A 26 5.28 -2.34 0.98
N SER A 27 4.11 -1.70 0.90
CA SER A 27 3.86 -0.55 0.02
C SER A 27 4.85 0.60 0.30
N ASN A 28 5.11 0.90 1.58
CA ASN A 28 6.11 1.89 1.97
C ASN A 28 7.54 1.47 1.59
N ASP A 29 7.90 0.21 1.82
CA ASP A 29 9.23 -0.32 1.50
C ASP A 29 9.49 -0.26 -0.02
N LEU A 30 8.50 -0.60 -0.85
CA LEU A 30 8.57 -0.50 -2.33
C LEU A 30 8.65 0.96 -2.80
N SER A 31 7.87 1.86 -2.20
CA SER A 31 7.90 3.29 -2.53
C SER A 31 9.28 3.91 -2.28
N LYS A 32 9.89 3.60 -1.12
CA LYS A 32 11.25 4.03 -0.79
C LYS A 32 12.30 3.44 -1.74
N TYR A 33 12.15 2.16 -2.10
CA TYR A 33 13.03 1.50 -3.06
C TYR A 33 13.00 2.19 -4.43
N LEU A 34 11.80 2.44 -4.97
CA LEU A 34 11.62 3.11 -6.26
C LEU A 34 12.10 4.57 -6.24
N ALA A 35 12.01 5.25 -5.10
CA ALA A 35 12.53 6.59 -4.90
C ALA A 35 14.06 6.63 -4.70
N GLY A 36 14.72 5.49 -4.52
CA GLY A 36 16.15 5.40 -4.24
C GLY A 36 16.54 5.92 -2.85
N GLU A 37 15.63 5.82 -1.87
CA GLU A 37 15.80 6.38 -0.52
C GLU A 37 16.57 5.47 0.45
N TYR A 38 16.86 4.22 0.07
CA TYR A 38 17.61 3.29 0.90
C TYR A 38 19.13 3.51 0.85
N ASP A 39 19.80 3.39 2.00
CA ASP A 39 21.26 3.42 2.10
C ASP A 39 21.85 2.00 2.04
N TYR A 40 22.58 1.67 0.97
CA TYR A 40 23.26 0.38 0.81
C TYR A 40 24.35 0.10 1.86
N GLN A 41 24.80 1.11 2.61
CA GLN A 41 25.75 0.93 3.71
C GLN A 41 25.07 0.51 5.02
N ASP A 42 23.78 0.78 5.19
CA ASP A 42 23.02 0.39 6.37
C ASP A 42 22.63 -1.11 6.28
N PRO A 43 23.00 -1.95 7.27
CA PRO A 43 22.62 -3.37 7.29
C PRO A 43 21.12 -3.64 7.28
N TYR A 44 20.30 -2.76 7.87
CA TYR A 44 18.85 -2.86 7.90
C TYR A 44 18.26 -2.61 6.50
N ASP A 45 18.66 -1.51 5.86
CA ASP A 45 18.21 -1.15 4.51
C ASP A 45 18.63 -2.20 3.48
N ARG A 46 19.86 -2.73 3.60
CA ARG A 46 20.29 -3.88 2.79
C ARG A 46 19.38 -5.09 2.95
N GLY A 47 18.93 -5.40 4.16
CA GLY A 47 18.00 -6.49 4.41
C GLY A 47 16.68 -6.29 3.66
N ARG A 48 16.16 -5.06 3.66
CA ARG A 48 14.93 -4.68 2.94
C ARG A 48 15.11 -4.74 1.42
N ILE A 49 16.19 -4.18 0.90
CA ILE A 49 16.52 -4.22 -0.53
C ILE A 49 16.62 -5.67 -1.01
N ASN A 50 17.27 -6.55 -0.25
CA ASN A 50 17.38 -7.96 -0.62
C ASN A 50 16.01 -8.65 -0.63
N ALA A 51 15.15 -8.40 0.36
CA ALA A 51 13.79 -8.94 0.38
C ALA A 51 12.97 -8.46 -0.83
N ILE A 52 13.11 -7.20 -1.24
CA ILE A 52 12.48 -6.67 -2.45
C ILE A 52 13.03 -7.38 -3.69
N ALA A 53 14.35 -7.56 -3.80
CA ALA A 53 14.98 -8.22 -4.93
C ALA A 53 14.59 -9.71 -5.08
N GLU A 54 14.22 -10.38 -3.98
CA GLU A 54 13.70 -11.76 -4.02
C GLU A 54 12.31 -11.85 -4.68
N VAL A 55 11.52 -10.78 -4.64
CA VAL A 55 10.15 -10.70 -5.18
C VAL A 55 10.12 -9.98 -6.54
N CYS A 56 10.92 -8.92 -6.67
CA CYS A 56 10.93 -7.99 -7.80
C CYS A 56 12.32 -7.97 -8.42
N ALA A 57 12.49 -8.62 -9.57
CA ALA A 57 13.79 -8.71 -10.25
C ALA A 57 14.24 -7.37 -10.86
N THR A 58 13.29 -6.49 -11.15
CA THR A 58 13.51 -5.18 -11.78
C THR A 58 12.75 -4.06 -11.07
N ALA A 59 13.12 -2.80 -11.37
CA ALA A 59 12.36 -1.64 -10.91
C ALA A 59 10.93 -1.60 -11.50
N GLU A 60 10.74 -2.12 -12.71
CA GLU A 60 9.41 -2.27 -13.31
C GLU A 60 8.55 -3.27 -12.53
N ASP A 61 9.13 -4.41 -12.13
CA ASP A 61 8.44 -5.39 -11.27
C ASP A 61 8.05 -4.77 -9.92
N ALA A 62 8.93 -3.95 -9.32
CA ALA A 62 8.65 -3.26 -8.07
C ALA A 62 7.51 -2.23 -8.21
N GLN A 63 7.44 -1.52 -9.34
CA GLN A 63 6.34 -0.59 -9.63
C GLN A 63 5.01 -1.32 -9.82
N ILE A 64 5.01 -2.46 -10.52
CA ILE A 64 3.82 -3.29 -10.70
C ILE A 64 3.36 -3.86 -9.35
N GLU A 65 4.30 -4.32 -8.52
CA GLU A 65 4.00 -4.86 -7.19
C GLU A 65 3.44 -3.78 -6.26
N LEU A 66 3.97 -2.56 -6.29
CA LEU A 66 3.43 -1.42 -5.55
C LEU A 66 1.97 -1.15 -5.92
N GLU A 67 1.67 -1.05 -7.22
CA GLU A 67 0.29 -0.84 -7.67
C GLU A 67 -0.63 -2.02 -7.29
N ARG A 68 -0.13 -3.27 -7.33
CA ARG A 68 -0.89 -4.45 -6.91
C ARG A 68 -1.30 -4.37 -5.44
N VAL A 69 -0.35 -4.03 -4.57
CA VAL A 69 -0.56 -3.93 -3.12
C VAL A 69 -1.53 -2.78 -2.80
N ASP A 70 -1.28 -1.59 -3.36
CA ASP A 70 -2.13 -0.41 -3.16
C ASP A 70 -3.56 -0.64 -3.67
N CYS A 71 -3.73 -1.31 -4.81
CA CYS A 71 -5.05 -1.69 -5.30
C CYS A 71 -5.75 -2.70 -4.38
N GLY A 72 -5.02 -3.65 -3.80
CA GLY A 72 -5.56 -4.60 -2.82
C GLY A 72 -6.13 -3.87 -1.60
N LEU A 73 -5.33 -2.97 -1.00
CA LEU A 73 -5.76 -2.14 0.13
C LEU A 73 -6.98 -1.27 -0.21
N PHE A 74 -7.02 -0.73 -1.44
CA PHE A 74 -8.16 0.03 -1.93
C PHE A 74 -9.44 -0.81 -2.05
N LEU A 75 -9.34 -2.05 -2.55
CA LEU A 75 -10.48 -2.96 -2.64
C LEU A 75 -11.02 -3.31 -1.25
N GLU A 76 -10.16 -3.58 -0.28
CA GLU A 76 -10.57 -3.83 1.11
C GLU A 76 -11.28 -2.63 1.74
N ALA A 77 -10.74 -1.43 1.51
CA ALA A 77 -11.37 -0.19 1.94
C ALA A 77 -12.74 0.03 1.29
N LEU A 78 -12.88 -0.31 -0.01
CA LEU A 78 -14.17 -0.25 -0.72
C LEU A 78 -15.19 -1.21 -0.12
N GLU A 79 -14.80 -2.43 0.20
CA GLU A 79 -15.69 -3.41 0.86
C GLU A 79 -16.13 -2.92 2.25
N ALA A 80 -15.20 -2.36 3.03
CA ALA A 80 -15.52 -1.79 4.34
C ALA A 80 -16.53 -0.63 4.22
N TYR A 81 -16.33 0.25 3.25
CA TYR A 81 -17.27 1.32 2.93
C TYR A 81 -18.67 0.79 2.55
N GLN A 82 -18.74 -0.20 1.66
CA GLN A 82 -20.01 -0.79 1.22
C GLN A 82 -20.78 -1.40 2.39
N ARG A 83 -20.10 -2.20 3.24
CA ARG A 83 -20.70 -2.80 4.44
C ARG A 83 -21.29 -1.76 5.39
N GLN A 84 -20.65 -0.59 5.53
CA GLN A 84 -21.17 0.46 6.41
C GLN A 84 -22.36 1.21 5.79
N LYS A 85 -22.36 1.39 4.46
CA LYS A 85 -23.48 2.02 3.75
C LYS A 85 -24.76 1.17 3.83
N GLU A 86 -24.64 -0.15 3.73
CA GLU A 86 -25.77 -1.08 3.85
C GLU A 86 -26.42 -0.99 5.23
N LYS A 87 -25.63 -0.97 6.31
CA LYS A 87 -26.14 -0.80 7.69
C LYS A 87 -26.94 0.49 7.90
N ILE A 88 -26.55 1.57 7.23
CA ILE A 88 -27.24 2.87 7.33
C ILE A 88 -28.61 2.82 6.64
N ASN A 89 -28.75 2.04 5.55
CA ASN A 89 -30.01 1.92 4.80
C ASN A 89 -31.00 0.94 5.47
N GLU A 90 -30.57 0.17 6.47
CA GLU A 90 -31.40 -0.77 7.24
C GLU A 90 -32.01 -0.16 8.52
N CYS A 91 -31.71 1.11 8.83
CA CYS A 91 -32.27 1.88 9.97
C CYS A 91 -33.29 2.92 9.51
#